data_AF-A0A6G7QQ20-F1
#
_entry.id   AF-A0A6G7QQ20-F1
#
_cell.length_a   1.000
_cell.length_b   1.000
_cell.length_c   1.000
_cell.angle_alpha   90.00
_cell.angle_beta   90.00
_cell.angle_gamma   90.00
#
_symmetry.space_group_name_H-M   'P 1'
#
loop_
_entity.id
_entity.type
_entity.pdbx_description
1 polymer ?
#
loop_
_entity_poly.entity_id
_entity_poly.type
_entity_poly.pdbx_seq_one_letter_code
_entity_poly.pdbx_strand_id
1 'polypeptide(L)'
;MKKLTSNDVTPEEIFYQRRKIIKAFGLSAVATALPTFSFAQESSDLKALEYKKSTESTLILTPENKVTGYNNFYEFGVDKGSPAHYAKKFQVNPWKLEIGGEVENPFTLNYD
;
A
#
# COMPACT_ATOMS: atom_id res chain seq x y z
N MET A 1 28.21 -57.79 8.92
CA MET A 1 26.83 -57.26 8.96
C MET A 1 26.09 -57.96 10.11
N LYS A 2 25.42 -57.22 11.00
CA LYS A 2 24.55 -57.83 12.03
C LYS A 2 23.37 -58.51 11.32
N LYS A 3 23.13 -59.78 11.64
CA LYS A 3 21.99 -60.54 11.11
C LYS A 3 20.74 -60.12 11.89
N LEU A 4 19.77 -59.54 11.20
CA LEU A 4 18.51 -59.12 11.82
C LEU A 4 17.68 -60.36 12.19
N THR A 5 17.03 -60.26 13.34
CA THR A 5 16.13 -61.27 13.93
C THR A 5 14.71 -60.70 14.01
N SER A 6 13.72 -61.55 14.28
CA SER A 6 12.33 -61.10 14.45
C SER A 6 12.15 -60.07 15.57
N ASN A 7 13.05 -60.06 16.56
CA ASN A 7 13.05 -59.09 17.65
C ASN A 7 13.56 -57.70 17.21
N ASP A 8 14.24 -57.60 16.06
CA ASP A 8 14.69 -56.33 15.48
C ASP A 8 13.59 -55.69 14.60
N VAL A 9 12.50 -56.43 14.34
CA VAL A 9 11.37 -55.98 13.52
C VAL A 9 10.25 -55.49 14.44
N THR A 10 9.73 -54.30 14.16
CA THR A 10 8.55 -53.80 14.89
C THR A 10 7.35 -54.70 14.57
N PRO A 11 6.62 -55.20 15.58
CA PRO A 11 5.39 -55.96 15.35
C PRO A 11 4.41 -55.20 14.45
N GLU A 12 3.80 -55.92 13.52
CA GLU A 12 2.90 -55.36 12.50
C GLU A 12 1.78 -54.53 13.10
N GLU A 13 1.20 -54.98 14.20
CA GLU A 13 0.14 -54.26 14.91
C GLU A 13 0.61 -52.87 15.39
N ILE A 14 1.80 -52.79 15.98
CA ILE A 14 2.38 -51.54 16.47
C ILE A 14 2.68 -50.61 15.28
N PHE A 15 3.14 -51.14 14.16
CA PHE A 15 3.36 -50.38 12.93
C PHE A 15 2.04 -49.74 12.44
N TYR A 16 0.95 -50.50 12.37
CA TYR A 16 -0.35 -49.96 11.95
C TYR A 16 -0.96 -48.98 12.95
N GLN A 17 -0.80 -49.21 14.26
CA GLN A 17 -1.25 -48.25 15.28
C GLN A 17 -0.54 -46.90 15.12
N ARG A 18 0.78 -46.89 14.94
CA ARG A 18 1.55 -45.66 14.68
C ARG A 18 1.07 -44.95 13.42
N ARG A 19 0.76 -45.69 12.35
CA ARG A 19 0.28 -45.11 11.09
C ARG A 19 -1.13 -44.50 11.21
N LYS A 20 -2.01 -45.08 12.04
CA LYS A 20 -3.34 -44.49 12.34
C LYS A 20 -3.20 -43.13 13.02
N ILE A 21 -2.32 -43.01 14.00
CA ILE A 21 -2.07 -41.74 14.72
C ILE A 21 -1.53 -40.67 13.75
N ILE A 22 -0.55 -41.01 12.91
CA ILE A 22 0.02 -40.09 11.91
C ILE A 22 -1.04 -39.61 10.92
N LYS A 23 -1.92 -40.51 10.46
CA LYS A 23 -3.03 -40.14 9.55
C LYS A 23 -4.03 -39.18 10.22
N ALA A 24 -4.38 -39.42 11.49
CA ALA A 24 -5.27 -38.55 12.24
C ALA A 24 -4.67 -37.14 12.45
N PHE A 25 -3.37 -37.07 12.77
CA PHE A 25 -2.67 -35.80 12.95
C PHE A 25 -2.48 -35.02 11.64
N GLY A 26 -2.33 -35.71 10.51
CA GLY A 26 -2.27 -35.07 9.20
C GLY A 26 -3.60 -34.41 8.79
N LEU A 27 -4.73 -35.01 9.14
CA LEU A 27 -6.05 -34.46 8.83
C LEU A 27 -6.37 -33.19 9.64
N SER A 28 -5.98 -33.14 10.92
CA SER A 28 -6.19 -31.95 11.75
C SER A 28 -5.35 -30.76 11.29
N ALA A 29 -4.11 -30.99 10.83
CA ALA A 29 -3.25 -29.94 10.29
C ALA A 29 -3.79 -29.33 8.98
N VAL A 30 -4.44 -30.14 8.13
CA VAL A 30 -5.08 -29.66 6.89
C VAL A 30 -6.31 -28.82 7.21
N ALA A 31 -7.10 -29.19 8.22
CA ALA A 31 -8.28 -28.43 8.62
C ALA A 31 -7.95 -27.02 9.13
N THR A 32 -6.82 -26.84 9.81
CA THR A 32 -6.35 -25.51 10.27
C THR A 32 -5.67 -24.69 9.18
N ALA A 33 -5.31 -25.30 8.05
CA ALA A 33 -4.75 -24.62 6.89
C ALA A 33 -5.83 -24.17 5.89
N LEU A 34 -7.10 -24.51 6.13
CA LEU A 34 -8.20 -23.98 5.34
C LEU A 34 -8.31 -22.47 5.62
N PRO A 35 -8.25 -21.62 4.59
CA PRO A 35 -8.41 -20.19 4.76
C PRO A 35 -9.80 -19.93 5.37
N THR A 36 -9.84 -19.26 6.51
CA THR A 36 -11.07 -18.68 7.02
C THR A 36 -11.52 -17.62 6.02
N PHE A 37 -12.69 -17.78 5.42
CA PHE A 37 -13.28 -16.76 4.56
C PHE A 37 -13.52 -15.49 5.38
N SER A 38 -12.69 -14.46 5.17
CA SER A 38 -12.95 -13.12 5.66
C SER A 38 -13.92 -12.44 4.69
N PHE A 39 -15.09 -12.08 5.18
CA PHE A 39 -16.00 -11.21 4.44
C PHE A 39 -15.52 -9.77 4.60
N ALA A 40 -15.29 -9.08 3.49
CA ALA A 40 -15.05 -7.64 3.51
C ALA A 40 -16.32 -6.96 4.02
N GLN A 41 -16.16 -6.06 5.00
CA GLN A 41 -17.26 -5.22 5.44
C GLN A 41 -17.60 -4.25 4.30
N GLU A 42 -18.84 -4.31 3.82
CA GLU A 42 -19.36 -3.35 2.86
C GLU A 42 -19.07 -1.94 3.37
N SER A 43 -18.44 -1.15 2.50
CA SER A 43 -18.02 0.22 2.74
C SER A 43 -19.14 1.00 3.41
N SER A 44 -18.94 1.39 4.66
CA SER A 44 -19.84 2.29 5.37
C SER A 44 -19.97 3.57 4.57
N ASP A 45 -21.21 4.02 4.34
CA ASP A 45 -21.53 5.33 3.78
C ASP A 45 -20.56 6.38 4.31
N LEU A 46 -19.83 7.03 3.40
CA LEU A 46 -18.84 8.04 3.74
C LEU A 46 -19.53 9.13 4.57
N LYS A 47 -19.26 9.14 5.88
CA LYS A 47 -19.82 10.15 6.77
C LYS A 47 -19.34 11.51 6.31
N ALA A 48 -20.27 12.43 6.07
CA ALA A 48 -19.94 13.81 5.75
C ALA A 48 -19.01 14.38 6.83
N LEU A 49 -17.91 14.99 6.40
CA LEU A 49 -16.98 15.65 7.31
C LEU A 49 -17.70 16.81 8.00
N GLU A 50 -17.60 16.89 9.33
CA GLU A 50 -17.99 18.09 10.06
C GLU A 50 -16.92 19.15 9.84
N TYR A 51 -17.25 20.19 9.07
CA TYR A 51 -16.35 21.32 8.84
C TYR A 51 -17.07 22.64 9.10
N LYS A 52 -16.29 23.65 9.50
CA LYS A 52 -16.74 25.04 9.58
C LYS A 52 -16.04 25.83 8.50
N LYS A 53 -16.81 26.58 7.69
CA LYS A 53 -16.25 27.51 6.71
C LYS A 53 -15.34 28.50 7.44
N SER A 54 -14.11 28.68 6.95
CA SER A 54 -13.23 29.71 7.47
C SER A 54 -13.86 31.09 7.27
N THR A 55 -13.76 31.94 8.28
CA THR A 55 -14.04 33.38 8.14
C THR A 55 -13.04 33.99 7.17
N GLU A 56 -13.49 35.03 6.45
CA GLU A 56 -12.62 35.83 5.58
C GLU A 56 -11.47 36.41 6.39
N SER A 57 -10.27 36.35 5.81
CA SER A 57 -9.05 36.83 6.47
C SER A 57 -8.99 38.35 6.45
N THR A 58 -8.49 38.96 7.53
CA THR A 58 -8.21 40.40 7.61
C THR A 58 -6.79 40.74 7.17
N LEU A 59 -6.02 39.76 6.70
CA LEU A 59 -4.64 39.95 6.29
C LEU A 59 -4.55 40.81 5.02
N ILE A 60 -3.52 41.66 4.98
CA ILE A 60 -3.17 42.39 3.76
C ILE A 60 -2.57 41.38 2.77
N LEU A 61 -3.16 41.33 1.57
CA LEU A 61 -2.71 40.42 0.52
C LEU A 61 -1.38 40.87 -0.09
N THR A 62 -0.52 39.91 -0.42
CA THR A 62 0.69 40.16 -1.20
C THR A 62 0.29 40.58 -2.62
N PRO A 63 0.85 41.67 -3.16
CA PRO A 63 0.61 42.07 -4.55
C PRO A 63 0.94 40.95 -5.55
N GLU A 64 0.10 40.77 -6.56
CA GLU A 64 0.21 39.68 -7.55
C GLU A 64 1.57 39.63 -8.26
N ASN A 65 2.14 40.79 -8.58
CA ASN A 65 3.46 40.90 -9.21
C ASN A 65 4.60 40.35 -8.34
N LYS A 66 4.45 40.36 -7.02
CA LYS A 66 5.39 39.74 -6.08
C LYS A 66 5.16 38.24 -5.99
N VAL A 67 3.90 37.80 -5.94
CA VAL A 67 3.53 36.38 -5.93
C VAL A 67 4.06 35.66 -7.18
N THR A 68 3.89 36.26 -8.35
CA THR A 68 4.31 35.66 -9.63
C THR A 68 5.77 35.95 -10.01
N GLY A 69 6.37 37.01 -9.46
CA GLY A 69 7.70 37.49 -9.84
C GLY A 69 8.84 37.18 -8.86
N TYR A 70 8.56 36.82 -7.61
CA TYR A 70 9.56 36.61 -6.57
C TYR A 70 9.43 35.21 -5.97
N ASN A 71 10.12 34.24 -6.58
CA ASN A 71 9.88 32.81 -6.33
C ASN A 71 11.18 32.05 -6.07
N ASN A 72 11.06 30.92 -5.38
CA ASN A 72 12.11 29.90 -5.28
C ASN A 72 11.70 28.71 -6.14
N PHE A 73 12.23 28.63 -7.35
CA PHE A 73 12.05 27.47 -8.23
C PHE A 73 13.40 27.17 -8.89
N TYR A 74 14.21 26.34 -8.22
CA TYR A 74 15.64 26.22 -8.48
C TYR A 74 15.97 25.58 -9.83
N GLU A 75 15.06 24.75 -10.34
CA GLU A 75 15.10 24.17 -11.69
C GLU A 75 15.15 25.25 -12.77
N PHE A 76 14.69 26.47 -12.45
CA PHE A 76 14.72 27.64 -13.32
C PHE A 76 15.71 28.71 -12.86
N GLY A 77 16.61 28.42 -11.92
CA GLY A 77 17.69 29.31 -11.47
C GLY A 77 17.61 29.70 -9.99
N VAL A 78 18.72 30.25 -9.48
CA VAL A 78 18.92 30.55 -8.05
C VAL A 78 18.45 31.94 -7.64
N ASP A 79 18.41 32.89 -8.57
CA ASP A 79 17.92 34.25 -8.30
C ASP A 79 16.39 34.27 -8.27
N LYS A 80 15.82 35.12 -7.41
CA LYS A 80 14.37 35.18 -7.14
C LYS A 80 13.51 35.54 -8.36
N GLY A 81 14.09 36.22 -9.34
CA GLY A 81 13.42 36.57 -10.61
C GLY A 81 13.63 35.54 -11.73
N SER A 82 14.56 34.58 -11.55
CA SER A 82 14.86 33.57 -12.57
C SER A 82 13.64 32.70 -12.90
N PRO A 83 12.83 32.22 -11.93
CA PRO A 83 11.63 31.45 -12.23
C PRO A 83 10.66 32.18 -13.18
N ALA A 84 10.39 33.46 -12.93
CA ALA A 84 9.49 34.26 -13.74
C ALA A 84 10.02 34.49 -15.17
N HIS A 85 11.34 34.51 -15.35
CA HIS A 85 11.97 34.69 -16.65
C HIS A 85 12.02 33.38 -17.45
N TYR A 86 12.47 32.28 -16.84
CA TYR A 86 12.78 31.03 -17.55
C TYR A 86 11.63 30.01 -17.59
N ALA A 87 10.69 30.02 -16.63
CA ALA A 87 9.60 29.02 -16.59
C ALA A 87 8.55 29.16 -17.70
N LYS A 88 8.60 30.22 -18.51
CA LYS A 88 7.62 30.52 -19.57
C LYS A 88 7.48 29.42 -20.63
N LYS A 89 8.50 28.59 -20.81
CA LYS A 89 8.53 27.49 -21.79
C LYS A 89 8.23 26.13 -21.16
N PHE A 90 7.90 26.09 -19.88
CA PHE A 90 7.55 24.86 -19.20
C PHE A 90 6.19 24.35 -19.69
N GLN A 91 6.16 23.13 -20.21
CA GLN A 91 4.94 22.52 -20.72
C GLN A 91 4.17 21.89 -19.56
N VAL A 92 3.12 22.58 -19.12
CA VAL A 92 2.22 22.11 -18.06
C VAL A 92 0.99 21.37 -18.58
N ASN A 93 0.76 21.36 -19.89
CA ASN A 93 -0.35 20.65 -20.52
C ASN A 93 0.16 19.97 -21.81
N PRO A 94 0.08 18.62 -21.94
CA PRO A 94 -0.52 17.68 -20.99
C PRO A 94 0.33 17.50 -19.72
N TRP A 95 -0.32 17.11 -18.62
CA TRP A 95 0.33 16.73 -17.37
C TRP A 95 -0.13 15.35 -16.92
N LYS A 96 0.76 14.62 -16.24
CA LYS A 96 0.47 13.29 -15.70
C LYS A 96 0.94 13.25 -14.25
N LEU A 97 0.01 13.00 -13.33
CA LEU A 97 0.30 12.83 -11.91
C LEU A 97 0.08 11.37 -11.53
N GLU A 98 1.15 10.68 -11.11
CA GLU A 98 1.09 9.27 -10.72
C GLU A 98 0.96 9.15 -9.20
N ILE A 99 -0.02 8.36 -8.75
CA ILE A 99 -0.24 8.01 -7.35
C ILE A 99 0.22 6.57 -7.16
N GLY A 100 1.28 6.37 -6.39
CA GLY A 100 1.88 5.06 -6.12
C GLY A 100 2.54 4.99 -4.74
N GLY A 101 3.42 4.00 -4.54
CA GLY A 101 4.03 3.70 -3.24
C GLY A 101 3.25 2.63 -2.48
N GLU A 102 3.19 2.74 -1.15
CA GLU A 102 2.43 1.80 -0.30
C GLU A 102 0.94 2.15 -0.30
N VAL A 103 0.27 1.89 -1.42
CA VAL A 103 -1.15 2.16 -1.63
C VAL A 103 -1.84 0.92 -2.19
N GLU A 104 -3.10 0.70 -1.81
CA GLU A 104 -3.87 -0.46 -2.25
C GLU A 104 -4.19 -0.43 -3.75
N ASN A 105 -4.52 0.76 -4.28
CA ASN A 105 -4.92 0.96 -5.67
C ASN A 105 -4.12 2.12 -6.30
N PRO A 106 -2.97 1.85 -6.93
CA PRO A 106 -2.23 2.86 -7.69
C PRO A 106 -3.04 3.36 -8.89
N PHE A 107 -2.98 4.67 -9.17
CA PHE A 107 -3.68 5.27 -10.31
C PHE A 107 -2.96 6.51 -10.84
N THR A 108 -3.47 7.09 -11.92
CA THR A 108 -2.88 8.25 -12.58
C THR A 108 -3.96 9.27 -12.91
N LEU A 109 -3.65 10.55 -12.70
CA LEU A 109 -4.48 11.69 -13.08
C LEU A 109 -3.84 12.44 -14.25
N ASN A 110 -4.71 13.05 -15.06
CA ASN A 110 -4.32 13.82 -16.23
C ASN A 110 -4.44 15.32 -15.90
N TYR A 111 -4.22 16.20 -16.88
CA TYR A 111 -4.39 17.64 -16.70
C TYR A 111 -5.86 18.07 -16.51
N ASP A 112 -6.81 17.29 -17.02
CA ASP A 112 -8.25 17.58 -17.03
C ASP A 112 -8.98 17.15 -15.76
#